data_AF-A0A2D0NIC3-F1
#
_entry.id   AF-A0A2D0NIC3-F1
#
_cell.length_a   1.000
_cell.length_b   1.000
_cell.length_c   1.000
_cell.angle_alpha   90.00
_cell.angle_beta   90.00
_cell.angle_gamma   90.00
#
_symmetry.space_group_name_H-M   'P 1'
#
loop_
_entity.id
_entity.type
_entity.pdbx_description
1 polymer ?
#
loop_
_entity_poly.entity_id
_entity_poly.type
_entity_poly.pdbx_seq_one_letter_code
_entity_poly.pdbx_strand_id
1 'polypeptide(L)'
;MHYIILDLEATCWEERTKNKNEIIEIGAVKINANAELVSEFQTFVRPTQHPELSEFCKSLTSISQSDVDAAPHFPEALQQFQEWFDYGRASYLLCSWGFYDKRQFKDDCKLHGLDADWVKPHISVKHQYGIFKKLERPVGMKQALQMEGIALEGTHHRGIDDARNIAKIFVKYFGEWEVSGVR
;
A
#
# COMPACT_ATOMS: atom_id res chain seq x y z
N MET A 1 19.13 1.45 -4.08
CA MET A 1 17.78 0.96 -4.40
C MET A 1 17.02 0.88 -3.09
N HIS A 2 15.80 1.41 -3.06
CA HIS A 2 14.88 1.27 -1.93
C HIS A 2 13.64 0.49 -2.35
N TYR A 3 13.19 -0.43 -1.50
CA TYR A 3 11.94 -1.15 -1.68
C TYR A 3 10.90 -0.51 -0.77
N ILE A 4 9.86 0.04 -1.37
CA ILE A 4 8.80 0.74 -0.65
C ILE A 4 7.63 -0.22 -0.53
N ILE A 5 7.58 -0.91 0.61
CA ILE A 5 6.48 -1.81 0.89
C ILE A 5 5.30 -0.97 1.36
N LEU A 6 4.18 -1.03 0.66
CA LEU A 6 3.04 -0.15 0.93
C LEU A 6 1.71 -0.89 0.89
N ASP A 7 0.76 -0.32 1.60
CA ASP A 7 -0.64 -0.73 1.62
C ASP A 7 -1.52 0.52 1.76
N LEU A 8 -2.62 0.56 1.00
CA LEU A 8 -3.55 1.68 0.97
C LEU A 8 -4.90 1.28 1.53
N GLU A 9 -5.43 2.11 2.40
CA GLU A 9 -6.86 2.09 2.68
C GLU A 9 -7.58 3.11 1.81
N ALA A 10 -8.78 2.77 1.37
CA ALA A 10 -9.60 3.63 0.52
C ALA A 10 -11.05 3.67 1.03
N THR A 11 -11.76 4.75 0.69
CA THR A 11 -13.20 4.84 0.93
C THR A 11 -13.90 3.61 0.37
N CYS A 12 -14.79 2.97 1.13
CA CYS A 12 -15.48 1.77 0.70
C CYS A 12 -16.91 1.68 1.27
N TRP A 13 -17.71 0.77 0.72
CA TRP A 13 -19.12 0.56 1.08
C TRP A 13 -19.41 -0.93 1.11
N GLU A 14 -20.32 -1.34 2.00
CA GLU A 14 -20.75 -2.75 2.13
C GLU A 14 -21.43 -3.24 0.84
N GLU A 15 -22.33 -2.43 0.32
CA GLU A 15 -23.04 -2.70 -0.93
C GLU A 15 -22.24 -2.25 -2.14
N ARG A 16 -22.45 -2.94 -3.27
CA ARG A 16 -21.81 -2.55 -4.53
C ARG A 16 -22.35 -1.21 -5.01
N THR A 17 -21.51 -0.18 -5.00
CA THR A 17 -21.85 1.15 -5.49
C THR A 17 -21.17 1.49 -6.82
N LYS A 18 -21.60 2.60 -7.44
CA LYS A 18 -20.87 3.25 -8.54
C LYS A 18 -19.85 4.28 -8.04
N ASN A 19 -19.75 4.45 -6.73
CA ASN A 19 -18.85 5.42 -6.13
C ASN A 19 -17.42 5.01 -6.41
N LYS A 20 -16.56 6.00 -6.63
CA LYS A 20 -15.14 5.74 -6.80
C LYS A 20 -14.48 5.74 -5.43
N ASN A 21 -13.60 4.76 -5.22
CA ASN A 21 -12.73 4.74 -4.07
C ASN A 21 -11.75 5.93 -4.16
N GLU A 22 -11.48 6.57 -3.03
CA GLU A 22 -10.44 7.58 -2.83
C GLU A 22 -9.52 7.09 -1.72
N ILE A 23 -8.22 7.33 -1.82
CA ILE A 23 -7.26 6.95 -0.78
C ILE A 23 -7.59 7.71 0.51
N ILE A 24 -7.59 7.00 1.65
CA ILE A 24 -7.82 7.56 2.99
C ILE A 24 -6.68 7.25 3.97
N GLU A 25 -5.79 6.32 3.63
CA GLU A 25 -4.54 6.08 4.35
C GLU A 25 -3.44 5.63 3.37
N ILE A 26 -2.23 6.14 3.57
CA ILE A 26 -1.01 5.63 2.94
C ILE A 26 -0.14 5.08 4.06
N GLY A 27 -0.02 3.75 4.15
CA GLY A 27 0.94 3.08 5.04
C GLY A 27 2.09 2.50 4.25
N ALA A 28 3.32 2.77 4.68
CA ALA A 28 4.50 2.24 4.00
C ALA A 28 5.71 2.03 4.91
N VAL A 29 6.56 1.09 4.54
CA VAL A 29 7.90 0.90 5.11
C VAL A 29 8.95 0.87 4.01
N LYS A 30 10.11 1.45 4.30
CA LYS A 30 11.26 1.53 3.39
C LYS A 30 12.28 0.48 3.79
N ILE A 31 12.65 -0.36 2.84
CA ILE A 31 13.69 -1.39 2.99
C ILE A 31 14.86 -1.03 2.08
N ASN A 32 16.09 -1.13 2.59
CA ASN A 32 17.30 -0.87 1.82
C ASN A 32 17.78 -2.12 1.03
N ALA A 33 18.92 -1.99 0.34
CA ALA A 33 19.49 -3.07 -0.47
C ALA A 33 20.03 -4.26 0.35
N ASN A 34 20.14 -4.12 1.68
CA ASN A 34 20.60 -5.17 2.60
C ASN A 34 19.44 -5.89 3.31
N ALA A 35 18.20 -5.71 2.83
CA ALA A 35 16.98 -6.21 3.46
C ALA A 35 16.66 -5.60 4.85
N GLU A 36 17.24 -4.45 5.17
CA GLU A 36 17.01 -3.77 6.45
C GLU A 36 15.86 -2.77 6.32
N LEU A 37 14.91 -2.80 7.26
CA LEU A 37 13.89 -1.77 7.40
C LEU A 37 14.57 -0.51 7.95
N VAL A 38 14.53 0.58 7.20
CA VAL A 38 15.25 1.83 7.53
C VAL A 38 14.33 2.97 7.95
N SER A 39 13.07 2.97 7.52
CA SER A 39 12.09 3.98 7.92
C SER A 39 10.66 3.50 7.67
N GLU A 40 9.71 4.17 8.31
CA GLU A 40 8.27 3.98 8.12
C GLU A 40 7.60 5.31 7.78
N PHE A 41 6.45 5.24 7.12
CA PHE A 41 5.61 6.38 6.78
C PHE A 41 4.15 6.00 6.93
N GLN A 42 3.39 6.90 7.54
CA GLN A 42 1.95 6.79 7.63
C GLN A 42 1.35 8.19 7.51
N THR A 43 0.33 8.32 6.68
CA THR A 43 -0.52 9.53 6.68
C THR A 43 -1.95 9.15 6.33
N PHE A 44 -2.91 9.81 6.97
CA PHE A 44 -4.29 9.76 6.53
C PHE A 44 -4.49 10.75 5.38
N VAL A 45 -5.55 10.55 4.61
CA VAL A 45 -5.89 11.40 3.47
C VAL A 45 -7.35 11.78 3.55
N ARG A 46 -7.63 13.08 3.36
CA ARG A 46 -9.00 13.60 3.34
C ARG A 46 -9.62 13.44 1.95
N PRO A 47 -10.62 12.55 1.76
CA PRO A 47 -11.29 12.36 0.48
C PRO A 47 -12.12 13.60 0.09
N THR A 48 -12.30 13.80 -1.21
CA THR A 48 -12.95 15.00 -1.77
C THR A 48 -14.29 14.73 -2.43
N GLN A 49 -14.49 13.56 -3.06
CA GLN A 49 -15.79 13.18 -3.63
C GLN A 49 -16.73 12.64 -2.56
N HIS A 50 -16.20 11.85 -1.64
CA HIS A 50 -16.93 11.22 -0.55
C HIS A 50 -16.26 11.51 0.80
N PRO A 51 -16.35 12.76 1.31
CA PRO A 51 -15.67 13.19 2.53
C PRO A 51 -16.13 12.44 3.79
N GLU A 52 -17.37 11.98 3.82
CA GLU A 52 -17.95 11.21 4.93
C GLU A 52 -17.73 9.71 4.71
N LEU A 53 -16.99 9.07 5.61
CA LEU A 53 -16.72 7.63 5.57
C LEU A 53 -17.97 6.84 5.94
N SER A 54 -18.24 5.77 5.19
CA SER A 54 -19.33 4.85 5.54
C SER A 54 -19.01 4.11 6.85
N GLU A 55 -20.04 3.68 7.59
CA GLU A 55 -19.84 2.85 8.79
C GLU A 55 -19.08 1.55 8.48
N PHE A 56 -19.34 0.96 7.31
CA PHE A 56 -18.61 -0.21 6.84
C PHE A 56 -17.12 0.08 6.69
N CYS A 57 -16.77 1.20 6.05
CA CYS A 57 -15.37 1.61 5.87
C CYS A 57 -14.68 1.82 7.21
N LYS A 58 -15.30 2.57 8.12
CA LYS A 58 -14.76 2.82 9.47
C LYS A 58 -14.59 1.52 10.26
N SER A 59 -15.54 0.59 10.17
CA SER A 59 -15.44 -0.71 10.85
C SER A 59 -14.39 -1.61 10.22
N LEU A 60 -14.25 -1.59 8.90
CA LEU A 60 -13.30 -2.42 8.17
C LEU A 60 -11.88 -1.97 8.47
N THR A 61 -11.60 -0.67 8.33
CA THR A 61 -10.26 -0.10 8.39
C THR A 61 -9.89 0.42 9.76
N SER A 62 -10.83 0.52 10.70
CA SER A 62 -10.71 1.21 12.00
C SER A 62 -10.38 2.71 11.90
N ILE A 63 -10.42 3.33 10.71
CA ILE A 63 -10.20 4.77 10.52
C ILE A 63 -11.45 5.53 10.96
N SER A 64 -11.28 6.56 11.79
CA SER A 64 -12.38 7.41 12.22
C SER A 64 -12.61 8.59 11.27
N GLN A 65 -13.80 9.20 11.35
CA GLN A 65 -14.08 10.42 10.59
C GLN A 65 -13.13 11.56 10.97
N SER A 66 -12.79 11.69 12.26
CA SER A 66 -11.84 12.70 12.73
C SER A 66 -10.42 12.52 12.16
N ASP A 67 -10.00 11.28 11.87
CA ASP A 67 -8.70 11.02 11.27
C ASP A 67 -8.60 11.62 9.86
N VAL A 68 -9.64 11.43 9.04
CA VAL A 68 -9.67 11.98 7.68
C VAL A 68 -10.04 13.47 7.64
N ASP A 69 -10.80 13.98 8.61
CA ASP A 69 -11.16 15.40 8.67
C ASP A 69 -9.95 16.29 8.95
N ALA A 70 -9.02 15.81 9.79
CA ALA A 70 -7.78 16.50 10.15
C ALA A 70 -6.64 16.25 9.16
N ALA A 71 -6.82 15.33 8.21
CA ALA A 71 -5.80 14.91 7.27
C ALA A 71 -5.56 15.92 6.13
N PRO A 72 -4.35 15.92 5.52
CA PRO A 72 -4.11 16.60 4.26
C PRO A 72 -4.96 16.00 3.13
N HIS A 73 -5.21 16.78 2.08
CA HIS A 73 -5.79 16.24 0.86
C HIS A 73 -4.76 15.42 0.06
N PHE A 74 -5.23 14.59 -0.86
CA PHE A 74 -4.40 13.66 -1.62
C PHE A 74 -3.14 14.27 -2.25
N PRO A 75 -3.17 15.47 -2.90
CA PRO A 75 -1.95 16.05 -3.48
C PRO A 75 -0.84 16.30 -2.46
N GLU A 76 -1.19 16.79 -1.28
CA GLU A 76 -0.24 17.07 -0.18
C GLU A 76 0.26 15.78 0.46
N ALA A 77 -0.64 14.81 0.70
CA ALA A 77 -0.26 13.49 1.21
C ALA A 77 0.69 12.76 0.27
N LEU A 78 0.43 12.82 -1.03
CA LEU A 78 1.28 12.23 -2.06
C LEU A 78 2.66 12.91 -2.09
N GLN A 79 2.71 14.24 -1.99
CA GLN A 79 3.98 14.97 -1.92
C GLN A 79 4.80 14.51 -0.70
N GLN A 80 4.19 14.45 0.48
CA GLN A 80 4.86 13.97 1.71
C GLN A 80 5.38 12.54 1.55
N PHE A 81 4.59 11.66 0.93
CA PHE A 81 5.00 10.28 0.66
C PHE A 81 6.20 10.21 -0.29
N GLN A 82 6.16 10.94 -1.41
CA GLN A 82 7.25 10.98 -2.39
C GLN A 82 8.54 11.57 -1.83
N GLU A 83 8.43 12.66 -1.05
CA GLU A 83 9.57 13.24 -0.34
C GLU A 83 10.17 12.25 0.65
N TRP A 84 9.31 11.54 1.41
CA TRP A 84 9.78 10.56 2.39
C TRP A 84 10.59 9.43 1.77
N PHE A 85 10.27 8.95 0.56
CA PHE A 85 11.06 7.90 -0.10
C PHE A 85 12.17 8.40 -1.04
N ASP A 86 12.48 9.70 -1.01
CA ASP A 86 13.53 10.31 -1.80
C ASP A 86 13.27 10.22 -3.31
N TYR A 87 12.00 10.42 -3.72
CA TYR A 87 11.59 10.43 -5.12
C TYR A 87 12.47 11.41 -5.95
N GLY A 88 12.94 10.93 -7.11
CA GLY A 88 13.84 11.68 -7.99
C GLY A 88 15.30 11.74 -7.53
N ARG A 89 15.63 11.26 -6.32
CA ARG A 89 17.00 11.26 -5.77
C ARG A 89 17.57 9.86 -5.58
N ALA A 90 16.72 8.85 -5.38
CA ALA A 90 17.12 7.45 -5.26
C ALA A 90 16.29 6.54 -6.17
N SER A 91 16.90 5.44 -6.65
CA SER A 91 16.14 4.37 -7.31
C SER A 91 15.24 3.68 -6.30
N TYR A 92 13.98 3.47 -6.67
CA TYR A 92 12.98 2.82 -5.83
C TYR A 92 12.19 1.77 -6.60
N LEU A 93 11.57 0.86 -5.86
CA LEU A 93 10.55 -0.07 -6.33
C LEU A 93 9.41 -0.09 -5.33
N LEU A 94 8.20 0.20 -5.79
CA LEU A 94 6.98 0.05 -4.99
C LEU A 94 6.60 -1.44 -4.93
N CYS A 95 6.24 -1.90 -3.75
CA CYS A 95 5.83 -3.28 -3.52
C CYS A 95 4.56 -3.25 -2.69
N SER A 96 3.43 -3.68 -3.23
CA SER A 96 2.24 -3.89 -2.41
C SER A 96 1.79 -5.33 -2.51
N TRP A 97 0.87 -5.76 -1.63
CA TRP A 97 0.40 -7.13 -1.67
C TRP A 97 -0.20 -7.43 -3.04
N GLY A 98 -1.19 -6.65 -3.49
CA GLY A 98 -1.86 -6.81 -4.78
C GLY A 98 -1.42 -5.81 -5.85
N PHE A 99 -2.18 -5.73 -6.95
CA PHE A 99 -2.11 -4.62 -7.91
C PHE A 99 -3.17 -3.55 -7.64
N TYR A 100 -3.93 -3.69 -6.55
CA TYR A 100 -4.97 -2.73 -6.17
C TYR A 100 -4.34 -1.37 -5.88
N ASP A 101 -3.32 -1.31 -5.05
CA ASP A 101 -2.67 -0.06 -4.62
C ASP A 101 -2.05 0.70 -5.78
N LYS A 102 -1.37 -0.02 -6.69
CA LYS A 102 -0.86 0.55 -7.95
C LYS A 102 -1.97 1.21 -8.78
N ARG A 103 -3.15 0.57 -8.82
CA ARG A 103 -4.30 1.09 -9.57
C ARG A 103 -4.93 2.27 -8.85
N GLN A 104 -5.11 2.16 -7.54
CA GLN A 104 -5.72 3.20 -6.73
C GLN A 104 -4.89 4.49 -6.76
N PHE A 105 -3.56 4.42 -6.61
CA PHE A 105 -2.71 5.61 -6.79
C PHE A 105 -2.88 6.25 -8.17
N LYS A 106 -2.99 5.46 -9.24
CA LYS A 106 -3.23 5.99 -10.59
C LYS A 106 -4.59 6.65 -10.72
N ASP A 107 -5.61 6.08 -10.10
CA ASP A 107 -6.98 6.60 -10.13
C ASP A 107 -7.08 7.91 -9.34
N ASP A 108 -6.47 8.01 -8.15
CA ASP A 108 -6.39 9.25 -7.36
C ASP A 108 -5.51 10.30 -8.06
N CYS A 109 -4.35 9.94 -8.62
CA CYS A 109 -3.54 10.89 -9.42
C CYS A 109 -4.36 11.45 -10.58
N LYS A 110 -5.10 10.59 -11.30
CA LYS A 110 -5.98 11.04 -12.39
C LYS A 110 -7.10 11.94 -11.89
N LEU A 111 -7.71 11.62 -10.75
CA LEU A 111 -8.75 12.44 -10.13
C LEU A 111 -8.25 13.85 -9.83
N HIS A 112 -7.03 13.96 -9.32
CA HIS A 112 -6.42 15.23 -8.91
C HIS A 112 -5.57 15.92 -10.01
N GLY A 113 -5.53 15.37 -11.22
CA GLY A 113 -4.77 15.94 -12.34
C GLY A 113 -3.24 15.87 -12.16
N LEU A 114 -2.75 14.85 -11.43
CA LEU A 114 -1.35 14.63 -11.11
C LEU A 114 -0.71 13.55 -12.01
N ASP A 115 0.61 13.60 -12.15
CA ASP A 115 1.38 12.55 -12.82
C ASP A 115 1.36 11.24 -12.02
N ALA A 116 1.26 10.12 -12.74
CA ALA A 116 1.22 8.77 -12.15
C ALA A 116 2.35 7.86 -12.69
N ASP A 117 3.33 8.41 -13.40
CA ASP A 117 4.43 7.64 -13.98
C ASP A 117 5.35 7.08 -12.90
N TRP A 118 5.44 7.76 -11.76
CA TRP A 118 6.15 7.28 -10.56
C TRP A 118 5.60 5.96 -9.99
N VAL A 119 4.36 5.56 -10.35
CA VAL A 119 3.78 4.28 -9.92
C VAL A 119 4.17 3.13 -10.88
N LYS A 120 4.84 3.42 -12.01
CA LYS A 120 5.27 2.38 -12.96
C LYS A 120 6.21 1.37 -12.31
N PRO A 121 7.23 1.80 -11.53
CA PRO A 121 8.10 0.92 -10.75
C PRO A 121 7.34 0.20 -9.62
N HIS A 122 6.55 -0.82 -9.95
CA HIS A 122 5.76 -1.57 -8.97
C HIS A 122 5.68 -3.07 -9.26
N ILE A 123 5.84 -3.88 -8.22
CA ILE A 123 5.54 -5.32 -8.22
C ILE A 123 4.40 -5.68 -7.27
N SER A 124 3.67 -6.75 -7.59
CA SER A 124 2.74 -7.38 -6.65
C SER A 124 3.40 -8.55 -5.94
N VAL A 125 3.59 -8.41 -4.62
CA VAL A 125 4.15 -9.43 -3.74
C VAL A 125 3.30 -10.71 -3.77
N LYS A 126 1.96 -10.58 -3.77
CA LYS A 126 0.99 -11.70 -3.85
C LYS A 126 1.22 -12.60 -5.06
N HIS A 127 1.41 -12.01 -6.24
CA HIS A 127 1.52 -12.78 -7.48
C HIS A 127 2.87 -13.50 -7.56
N GLN A 128 3.97 -12.80 -7.25
CA GLN A 128 5.29 -13.43 -7.21
C GLN A 128 5.36 -14.51 -6.13
N TYR A 129 4.80 -14.25 -4.93
CA TYR A 129 4.66 -15.23 -3.86
C TYR A 129 3.94 -16.49 -4.33
N GLY A 130 2.81 -16.36 -5.03
CA GLY A 130 2.10 -17.49 -5.61
C GLY A 130 2.95 -18.31 -6.57
N ILE A 131 3.77 -17.66 -7.41
CA ILE A 131 4.65 -18.31 -8.37
C ILE A 131 5.72 -19.14 -7.66
N PHE A 132 6.54 -18.56 -6.79
CA PHE A 132 7.63 -19.31 -6.17
C PHE A 132 7.15 -20.34 -5.14
N LYS A 133 5.98 -20.13 -4.54
CA LYS A 133 5.31 -21.14 -3.69
C LYS A 133 4.55 -22.21 -4.47
N LYS A 134 4.51 -22.12 -5.80
CA LYS A 134 3.79 -23.07 -6.68
C LYS A 134 2.32 -23.24 -6.27
N LEU A 135 1.67 -22.15 -5.89
CA LEU A 135 0.27 -22.17 -5.48
C LEU A 135 -0.62 -22.20 -6.72
N GLU A 136 -1.71 -22.96 -6.67
CA GLU A 136 -2.73 -22.96 -7.73
C GLU A 136 -3.33 -21.57 -7.95
N ARG A 137 -3.47 -20.79 -6.87
CA ARG A 137 -3.97 -19.41 -6.89
C ARG A 137 -3.24 -18.56 -5.86
N PRO A 138 -2.99 -17.26 -6.14
CA PRO A 138 -2.43 -16.35 -5.16
C PRO A 138 -3.36 -16.14 -3.96
N VAL A 139 -2.79 -16.13 -2.75
CA VAL A 139 -3.53 -16.06 -1.48
C VAL A 139 -3.61 -14.64 -0.90
N GLY A 140 -4.44 -14.43 0.13
CA GLY A 140 -4.46 -13.19 0.90
C GLY A 140 -3.22 -13.05 1.80
N MET A 141 -2.88 -11.82 2.22
CA MET A 141 -1.69 -11.53 3.01
C MET A 141 -1.70 -12.29 4.35
N LYS A 142 -2.84 -12.27 5.06
CA LYS A 142 -3.04 -13.04 6.29
C LYS A 142 -2.79 -14.55 6.11
N GLN A 143 -3.27 -15.14 5.01
CA GLN A 143 -3.05 -16.55 4.72
C GLN A 143 -1.58 -16.82 4.38
N ALA A 144 -0.92 -15.93 3.66
CA ALA A 144 0.51 -16.05 3.39
C ALA A 144 1.34 -16.01 4.68
N LEU A 145 1.07 -15.07 5.59
CA LEU A 145 1.72 -15.03 6.92
C LEU A 145 1.56 -16.36 7.66
N GLN A 146 0.34 -16.93 7.68
CA GLN A 146 0.07 -18.21 8.32
C GLN A 146 0.89 -19.35 7.69
N MET A 147 0.95 -19.42 6.35
CA MET A 147 1.75 -20.41 5.62
C MET A 147 3.25 -20.27 5.92
N GLU A 148 3.70 -19.05 6.22
CA GLU A 148 5.08 -18.74 6.56
C GLU A 148 5.43 -18.93 8.04
N GLY A 149 4.44 -19.25 8.88
CA GLY A 149 4.61 -19.30 10.33
C GLY A 149 4.90 -17.94 10.97
N ILE A 150 4.48 -16.85 10.32
CA ILE A 150 4.69 -15.47 10.79
C ILE A 150 3.40 -15.00 11.46
N ALA A 151 3.50 -14.44 12.65
CA ALA A 151 2.36 -13.83 13.33
C ALA A 151 1.95 -12.52 12.63
N LEU A 152 0.64 -12.35 12.42
CA LEU A 152 0.08 -11.06 12.05
C LEU A 152 0.13 -10.14 13.28
N GLU A 153 0.77 -8.99 13.12
CA GLU A 153 0.90 -7.97 14.17
C GLU A 153 0.13 -6.71 13.79
N GLY A 154 -0.38 -5.99 14.79
CA GLY A 154 -1.17 -4.78 14.57
C GLY A 154 -2.63 -5.07 14.21
N THR A 155 -3.31 -4.05 13.70
CA THR A 155 -4.70 -4.12 13.27
C THR A 155 -4.76 -4.43 11.78
N HIS A 156 -5.46 -5.50 11.39
CA HIS A 156 -5.68 -5.78 9.98
C HIS A 156 -6.56 -4.68 9.34
N HIS A 157 -6.25 -4.28 8.10
CA HIS A 157 -6.85 -3.11 7.42
C HIS A 157 -6.48 -1.75 8.05
N ARG A 158 -5.31 -1.70 8.69
CA ARG A 158 -4.59 -0.47 9.00
C ARG A 158 -3.38 -0.44 8.09
N GLY A 159 -3.31 0.52 7.18
CA GLY A 159 -2.35 0.50 6.07
C GLY A 159 -0.90 0.33 6.53
N ILE A 160 -0.49 1.00 7.62
CA ILE A 160 0.88 0.84 8.15
C ILE A 160 1.15 -0.56 8.72
N ASP A 161 0.17 -1.18 9.39
CA ASP A 161 0.33 -2.50 9.98
C ASP A 161 0.36 -3.57 8.90
N ASP A 162 -0.49 -3.44 7.89
CA ASP A 162 -0.49 -4.33 6.73
C ASP A 162 0.84 -4.17 5.93
N ALA A 163 1.36 -2.95 5.75
CA ALA A 163 2.67 -2.72 5.14
C ALA A 163 3.83 -3.39 5.93
N ARG A 164 3.84 -3.29 7.26
CA ARG A 164 4.83 -4.00 8.12
C ARG A 164 4.73 -5.52 7.96
N ASN A 165 3.53 -6.06 7.90
CA ASN A 165 3.33 -7.50 7.73
C ASN A 165 3.76 -7.99 6.34
N ILE A 166 3.43 -7.24 5.28
CA ILE A 166 3.92 -7.54 3.92
C ILE A 166 5.45 -7.49 3.91
N ALA A 167 6.06 -6.53 4.62
CA ALA A 167 7.52 -6.41 4.70
C ALA A 167 8.19 -7.63 5.32
N LYS A 168 7.58 -8.29 6.31
CA LYS A 168 8.11 -9.55 6.87
C LYS A 168 8.22 -10.64 5.81
N ILE A 169 7.19 -10.79 4.97
CA ILE A 169 7.21 -11.74 3.85
C ILE A 169 8.26 -11.31 2.83
N PHE A 170 8.30 -10.02 2.50
CA PHE A 170 9.26 -9.45 1.54
C PHE A 170 10.72 -9.72 1.96
N VAL A 171 11.07 -9.42 3.21
CA VAL A 171 12.43 -9.63 3.75
C VAL A 171 12.78 -11.12 3.79
N LYS A 172 11.83 -11.99 4.17
CA LYS A 172 12.07 -13.45 4.23
C LYS A 172 12.53 -14.05 2.90
N TYR A 173 12.06 -13.48 1.78
CA TYR A 173 12.41 -13.92 0.43
C TYR A 173 13.23 -12.86 -0.33
N PHE A 174 13.97 -12.02 0.40
CA PHE A 174 14.80 -10.99 -0.19
C PHE A 174 15.87 -11.64 -1.10
N GLY A 175 15.81 -11.34 -2.40
CA GLY A 175 16.64 -11.96 -3.44
C GLY A 175 15.88 -12.87 -4.40
N GLU A 176 14.69 -13.36 -4.02
CA GLU A 176 13.83 -14.21 -4.87
C GLU A 176 12.83 -13.38 -5.70
N TRP A 177 12.64 -12.10 -5.34
CA TRP A 177 11.71 -11.21 -6.03
C TRP A 177 12.23 -10.85 -7.42
N GLU A 178 11.39 -11.04 -8.44
CA GLU A 178 11.69 -10.62 -9.80
C GLU A 178 11.52 -9.11 -9.91
N VAL A 179 12.63 -8.39 -9.82
CA VAL A 179 12.71 -6.93 -9.92
C VAL A 179 13.17 -6.46 -11.31
N SER A 180 13.66 -7.39 -12.13
CA SER A 180 14.10 -7.14 -13.51
C SER A 180 12.89 -6.99 -14.44
N GLY A 181 12.77 -5.86 -15.13
CA GLY A 181 11.67 -5.59 -16.07
C GLY A 181 10.71 -4.50 -15.60
N VAL A 182 10.88 -4.03 -14.37
CA VAL A 182 10.20 -2.84 -13.88
C VAL A 182 11.01 -1.61 -14.30
N ARG A 183 10.89 -1.21 -15.58
CA ARG A 183 11.43 0.04 -16.12
C ARG A 183 10.34 1.08 -16.29
#